data_AF-A0A2K6V791-F1
#
_entry.id   AF-A0A2K6V791-F1
#
_cell.length_a   1.000
_cell.length_b   1.000
_cell.length_c   1.000
_cell.angle_alpha   90.00
_cell.angle_beta   90.00
_cell.angle_gamma   90.00
#
_symmetry.space_group_name_H-M   'P 1'
#
loop_
_entity.id
_entity.type
_entity.pdbx_description
1 polymer ?
#
loop_
_entity_poly.entity_id
_entity_poly.type
_entity_poly.pdbx_seq_one_letter_code
_entity_poly.pdbx_strand_id
1 'polypeptide(L)'
;MGHSPDAALDPEAPWPPAPRARSCRGMFAQLVAQNVLLTDGPLSWYSDPGLAGVSLSRGLSYEEDTKELVVGTAGVYYVFLQLELHRVVAGQGSGSVSLALHLQPQRPAPGATTLALTVDLPPTSSEAQNSAFGFRSCLLHLGAGQRLGVHLHTDASTHHAWQLTQGATVLGLFRVTPEVPAGPPALRSE
;
A
#
# COMPACT_ATOMS: atom_id res chain seq x y z
N MET A 1 -22.92 -43.32 47.39
CA MET A 1 -23.09 -43.46 45.94
C MET A 1 -23.88 -42.25 45.47
N GLY A 2 -23.22 -41.27 44.85
CA GLY A 2 -23.86 -40.09 44.28
C GLY A 2 -23.44 -40.01 42.81
N HIS A 3 -24.42 -40.16 41.91
CA HIS A 3 -24.20 -40.10 40.46
C HIS A 3 -24.30 -38.65 39.98
N SER A 4 -23.27 -38.18 39.27
CA SER A 4 -23.29 -37.00 38.41
C SER A 4 -24.32 -37.16 37.29
N PRO A 5 -25.05 -36.11 36.89
CA PRO A 5 -25.62 -36.05 35.56
C PRO A 5 -24.64 -35.34 34.61
N ASP A 6 -24.17 -36.12 33.66
CA ASP A 6 -23.51 -35.73 32.43
C ASP A 6 -24.52 -34.94 31.58
N ALA A 7 -24.39 -33.63 31.54
CA ALA A 7 -25.19 -32.77 30.67
C ALA A 7 -24.60 -32.85 29.26
N ALA A 8 -25.06 -33.84 28.50
CA ALA A 8 -24.81 -33.96 27.07
C ALA A 8 -25.15 -32.64 26.37
N LEU A 9 -24.13 -31.99 25.81
CA LEU A 9 -24.27 -30.84 24.92
C LEU A 9 -25.07 -31.27 23.69
N ASP A 10 -26.23 -30.66 23.52
CA ASP A 10 -27.08 -30.78 22.35
C ASP A 10 -26.29 -30.35 21.09
N PRO A 11 -26.07 -31.25 20.11
CA PRO A 11 -25.29 -30.96 18.91
C PRO A 11 -26.03 -30.05 17.91
N GLU A 12 -27.29 -29.68 18.16
CA GLU A 12 -28.10 -28.82 17.28
C GLU A 12 -28.31 -27.39 17.79
N ALA A 13 -27.64 -26.98 18.87
CA ALA A 13 -27.69 -25.58 19.31
C ALA A 13 -27.15 -24.67 18.19
N PRO A 14 -27.96 -23.71 17.66
CA PRO A 14 -27.48 -22.76 16.68
C PRO A 14 -26.28 -22.03 17.25
N TRP A 15 -25.14 -22.10 16.55
CA TRP A 15 -23.92 -21.42 16.97
C TRP A 15 -24.25 -19.96 17.27
N PRO A 16 -23.74 -19.39 18.38
CA PRO A 16 -23.89 -17.97 18.63
C PRO A 16 -23.36 -17.25 17.38
N PRO A 17 -24.12 -16.29 16.81
CA PRO A 17 -23.65 -15.57 15.64
C PRO A 17 -22.27 -15.01 15.97
N ALA A 18 -21.32 -15.23 15.06
CA ALA A 18 -19.97 -14.69 15.21
C ALA A 18 -20.08 -13.25 15.69
N PRO A 19 -19.30 -12.81 16.70
CA PRO A 19 -19.33 -11.44 17.16
C PRO A 19 -19.26 -10.59 15.90
N ARG A 20 -20.32 -9.81 15.65
CA ARG A 20 -20.34 -8.92 14.48
C ARG A 20 -19.05 -8.16 14.61
N ALA A 21 -18.09 -8.43 13.71
CA ALA A 21 -16.89 -7.65 13.63
C ALA A 21 -17.43 -6.24 13.50
N ARG A 22 -17.39 -5.47 14.59
CA ARG A 22 -17.58 -4.03 14.52
C ARG A 22 -16.70 -3.69 13.36
N SER A 23 -17.28 -3.07 12.34
CA SER A 23 -16.54 -2.64 11.19
C SER A 23 -15.51 -1.65 11.75
N CYS A 24 -14.36 -2.18 12.18
CA CYS A 24 -13.14 -1.46 12.31
C CYS A 24 -12.95 -1.04 10.86
N ARG A 25 -13.45 0.14 10.51
CA ARG A 25 -13.19 0.79 9.24
C ARG A 25 -11.69 1.06 9.29
N GLY A 26 -10.91 0.02 9.01
CA GLY A 26 -9.48 0.09 8.95
C GLY A 26 -9.15 1.13 7.91
N MET A 27 -8.30 2.08 8.26
CA MET A 27 -7.84 3.09 7.31
C MET A 27 -7.06 2.33 6.24
N PHE A 28 -7.64 2.22 5.05
CA PHE A 28 -7.08 1.55 3.89
C PHE A 28 -7.03 2.52 2.72
N ALA A 29 -5.90 2.56 2.02
CA ALA A 29 -5.81 3.17 0.71
C ALA A 29 -5.07 2.27 -0.25
N GLN A 30 -5.53 2.29 -1.49
CA GLN A 30 -4.86 1.70 -2.63
C GLN A 30 -4.97 2.69 -3.78
N LEU A 31 -3.82 3.12 -4.29
CA LEU A 31 -3.69 4.08 -5.36
C LEU A 31 -3.02 3.41 -6.54
N VAL A 32 -3.48 3.72 -7.75
CA VAL A 32 -2.97 3.16 -9.00
C VAL A 32 -2.26 4.27 -9.76
N ALA A 33 -1.06 4.02 -10.27
CA ALA A 33 -0.30 5.04 -10.97
C ALA A 33 -0.97 5.45 -12.29
N GLN A 34 -0.96 6.75 -12.60
CA GLN A 34 -1.41 7.30 -13.87
C GLN A 34 -0.32 7.21 -14.95
N ASN A 35 0.95 7.21 -14.52
CA ASN A 35 2.11 7.19 -15.40
C ASN A 35 2.17 5.88 -16.20
N VAL A 36 2.51 6.01 -17.48
CA VAL A 36 2.81 4.88 -18.37
C VAL A 36 4.27 4.95 -18.82
N LEU A 37 4.73 6.14 -19.19
CA LEU A 37 6.11 6.37 -19.59
C LEU A 37 7.05 6.33 -18.38
N LEU A 38 8.23 5.75 -18.58
CA LEU A 38 9.31 5.78 -17.62
C LEU A 38 9.96 7.17 -17.67
N THR A 39 9.71 7.98 -16.65
CA THR A 39 10.26 9.32 -16.51
C THR A 39 10.63 9.53 -15.06
N ASP A 40 11.88 9.95 -14.81
CA ASP A 40 12.35 10.21 -13.46
C ASP A 40 11.51 11.29 -12.77
N GLY A 41 11.15 11.04 -11.51
CA GLY A 41 10.40 12.00 -10.69
C GLY A 41 9.16 11.42 -10.00
N PRO A 42 8.30 12.29 -9.43
CA PRO A 42 7.16 11.86 -8.64
C PRO A 42 6.04 11.28 -9.51
N LEU A 43 5.56 10.11 -9.11
CA LEU A 43 4.42 9.44 -9.73
C LEU A 43 3.11 10.15 -9.41
N SER A 44 2.26 10.27 -10.42
CA SER A 44 0.87 10.71 -10.29
C SER A 44 -0.02 9.50 -10.03
N TRP A 45 -1.01 9.65 -9.16
CA TRP A 45 -1.86 8.55 -8.70
C TRP A 45 -3.33 8.83 -8.99
N TYR A 46 -4.07 7.82 -9.42
CA TYR A 46 -5.53 7.87 -9.41
C TYR A 46 -6.02 7.71 -7.97
N SER A 47 -6.86 8.65 -7.53
CA SER A 47 -7.44 8.66 -6.19
C SER A 47 -8.97 8.51 -6.19
N ASP A 48 -9.61 8.51 -7.35
CA ASP A 48 -11.06 8.33 -7.49
C ASP A 48 -11.46 6.89 -7.13
N PRO A 49 -12.23 6.67 -6.04
CA PRO A 49 -12.69 5.33 -5.64
C PRO A 49 -13.64 4.65 -6.64
N GLY A 50 -14.15 5.39 -7.65
CA GLY A 50 -14.93 4.83 -8.74
C GLY A 50 -14.09 4.04 -9.76
N LEU A 51 -12.76 4.15 -9.71
CA LEU A 51 -11.84 3.43 -10.58
C LEU A 51 -11.49 2.06 -10.00
N ALA A 52 -11.46 1.04 -10.85
CA ALA A 52 -11.09 -0.31 -10.44
C ALA A 52 -9.68 -0.34 -9.83
N GLY A 53 -9.56 -0.96 -8.65
CA GLY A 53 -8.29 -1.05 -7.93
C GLY A 53 -7.90 0.22 -7.17
N VAL A 54 -8.71 1.28 -7.18
CA VAL A 54 -8.50 2.48 -6.37
C VAL A 54 -9.44 2.46 -5.17
N SER A 55 -8.88 2.70 -3.98
CA SER A 55 -9.66 2.83 -2.76
C SER A 55 -9.01 3.89 -1.88
N LEU A 56 -9.83 4.77 -1.31
CA LEU A 56 -9.36 5.80 -0.40
C LEU A 56 -10.34 5.91 0.76
N SER A 57 -9.94 5.40 1.92
CA SER A 57 -10.76 5.46 3.13
C SER A 57 -10.86 6.89 3.67
N ARG A 58 -11.92 7.15 4.45
CA ARG A 58 -12.04 8.41 5.20
C ARG A 58 -10.82 8.61 6.10
N GLY A 59 -10.27 9.82 6.10
CA GLY A 59 -9.04 10.16 6.82
C GLY A 59 -7.77 9.94 6.02
N LEU A 60 -7.85 9.53 4.75
CA LEU A 60 -6.76 9.55 3.80
C LEU A 60 -7.17 10.46 2.63
N SER A 61 -6.25 11.28 2.14
CA SER A 61 -6.49 12.19 1.03
C SER A 61 -5.29 12.22 0.10
N TYR A 62 -5.52 12.43 -1.19
CA TYR A 62 -4.44 12.62 -2.16
C TYR A 62 -4.41 14.09 -2.58
N GLU A 63 -3.23 14.72 -2.49
CA GLU A 63 -2.97 16.07 -3.00
C GLU A 63 -2.34 15.95 -4.39
N GLU A 64 -3.09 16.33 -5.43
CA GLU A 64 -2.64 16.21 -6.83
C GLU A 64 -1.51 17.18 -7.17
N ASP A 65 -1.52 18.39 -6.59
CA ASP A 65 -0.51 19.43 -6.83
C ASP A 65 0.90 18.98 -6.42
N THR A 66 1.02 18.31 -5.27
CA THR A 66 2.30 17.78 -4.78
C THR A 66 2.52 16.32 -5.14
N LYS A 67 1.47 15.65 -5.65
CA LYS A 67 1.41 14.21 -5.93
C LYS A 67 1.62 13.32 -4.70
N GLU A 68 1.08 13.73 -3.57
CA GLU A 68 1.32 13.07 -2.28
C GLU A 68 0.04 12.55 -1.64
N LEU A 69 0.15 11.40 -0.97
CA LEU A 69 -0.91 10.87 -0.12
C LEU A 69 -0.72 11.38 1.31
N VAL A 70 -1.77 11.97 1.87
CA VAL A 70 -1.79 12.56 3.21
C VAL A 70 -2.52 11.64 4.19
N VAL A 71 -1.85 11.36 5.31
CA VAL A 71 -2.37 10.52 6.39
C VAL A 71 -3.10 11.37 7.42
N GLY A 72 -4.39 11.18 7.61
CA GLY A 72 -5.18 11.95 8.57
C GLY A 72 -5.12 11.43 10.01
N THR A 73 -4.73 10.17 10.24
CA THR A 73 -4.64 9.61 11.59
C THR A 73 -3.32 8.89 11.83
N ALA A 74 -2.68 9.18 12.96
CA ALA A 74 -1.43 8.55 13.33
C ALA A 74 -1.58 7.06 13.64
N GLY A 75 -0.56 6.27 13.34
CA GLY A 75 -0.53 4.84 13.65
C GLY A 75 0.59 4.09 12.95
N VAL A 76 0.61 2.77 13.16
CA VAL A 76 1.48 1.88 12.37
C VAL A 76 0.68 1.37 11.18
N TYR A 77 1.24 1.56 10.00
CA TYR A 77 0.66 1.17 8.72
C TYR A 77 1.54 0.11 8.07
N TYR A 78 0.91 -0.92 7.52
CA TYR A 78 1.54 -1.76 6.51
C TYR A 78 1.49 -1.00 5.19
N VAL A 79 2.64 -0.74 4.58
CA VAL A 79 2.77 0.01 3.33
C VAL A 79 3.48 -0.87 2.32
N PHE A 80 2.95 -0.92 1.10
CA PHE A 80 3.54 -1.70 0.01
C PHE A 80 3.55 -0.93 -1.31
N LEU A 81 4.55 -1.28 -2.13
CA LEU A 81 4.71 -0.86 -3.50
C LEU A 81 4.69 -2.09 -4.40
N GLN A 82 3.94 -1.98 -5.48
CA GLN A 82 3.94 -2.93 -6.59
C GLN A 82 4.35 -2.19 -7.86
N LEU A 83 5.25 -2.77 -8.62
CA LEU A 83 5.72 -2.26 -9.89
C LEU A 83 5.61 -3.37 -10.93
N GLU A 84 4.93 -3.08 -12.03
CA GLU A 84 4.88 -3.97 -13.18
C GLU A 84 5.22 -3.20 -14.44
N LEU A 85 6.12 -3.75 -15.23
CA LEU A 85 6.56 -3.20 -16.49
C LEU A 85 6.35 -4.21 -17.61
N HIS A 86 6.15 -3.69 -18.81
CA HIS A 86 6.18 -4.48 -20.02
C HIS A 86 7.03 -3.80 -21.10
N ARG A 87 7.63 -4.64 -21.95
CA ARG A 87 8.47 -4.20 -23.06
C ARG A 87 7.58 -3.79 -24.22
N VAL A 88 7.75 -2.57 -24.71
CA VAL A 88 7.02 -2.00 -25.85
C VAL A 88 7.83 -1.99 -27.14
N VAL A 89 9.17 -2.03 -27.03
CA VAL A 89 10.08 -2.17 -28.19
C VAL A 89 10.78 -3.52 -28.12
N ALA A 90 10.44 -4.42 -29.03
CA ALA A 90 11.04 -5.74 -29.11
C ALA A 90 12.55 -5.65 -29.33
N GLY A 91 13.32 -6.48 -28.61
CA GLY A 91 14.77 -6.54 -28.81
C GLY A 91 15.56 -5.35 -28.23
N GLN A 92 14.94 -4.44 -27.48
CA GLN A 92 15.63 -3.30 -26.86
C GLN A 92 15.26 -3.09 -25.40
N GLY A 93 16.13 -2.41 -24.65
CA GLY A 93 15.90 -1.99 -23.27
C GLY A 93 16.32 -3.03 -22.24
N SER A 94 17.41 -2.75 -21.54
CA SER A 94 17.86 -3.47 -20.34
C SER A 94 18.41 -2.48 -19.34
N GLY A 95 18.37 -2.85 -18.06
CA GLY A 95 18.76 -1.96 -16.96
C GLY A 95 17.88 -2.21 -15.76
N SER A 96 17.63 -1.17 -14.97
CA SER A 96 16.80 -1.26 -13.77
C SER A 96 15.82 -0.10 -13.69
N VAL A 97 14.71 -0.34 -13.01
CA VAL A 97 13.73 0.68 -12.65
C VAL A 97 13.47 0.59 -11.16
N SER A 98 13.52 1.73 -10.47
CA SER A 98 13.35 1.82 -9.03
C SER A 98 12.19 2.73 -8.65
N LEU A 99 11.44 2.34 -7.62
CA LEU A 99 10.49 3.17 -6.89
C LEU A 99 11.03 3.47 -5.50
N ALA A 100 10.94 4.73 -5.09
CA ALA A 100 11.35 5.18 -3.77
C ALA A 100 10.19 5.92 -3.07
N LEU A 101 9.76 5.41 -1.91
CA LEU A 101 8.79 6.08 -1.04
C LEU A 101 9.52 7.06 -0.12
N HIS A 102 9.10 8.32 -0.18
CA HIS A 102 9.58 9.41 0.65
C HIS A 102 8.47 9.91 1.56
N LEU A 103 8.84 10.24 2.80
CA LEU A 103 7.95 10.82 3.80
C LEU A 103 8.26 12.32 3.96
N GLN A 104 7.21 13.15 4.00
CA GLN A 104 7.32 14.56 4.37
C GLN A 104 6.46 14.88 5.61
N PRO A 105 6.95 15.70 6.56
CA PRO A 105 8.31 16.22 6.63
C PRO A 105 9.33 15.08 6.84
N GLN A 106 10.52 15.25 6.24
CA GLN A 106 11.59 14.26 6.36
C GLN A 106 11.99 14.14 7.83
N ARG A 107 11.87 12.93 8.38
CA ARG A 107 12.41 12.64 9.73
C ARG A 107 13.93 12.91 9.68
N PRO A 108 14.56 13.49 10.71
CA PRO A 108 15.95 13.99 10.67
C PRO A 108 17.08 12.96 10.43
N ALA A 109 16.78 11.76 9.92
CA ALA A 109 17.78 10.83 9.43
C ALA A 109 18.09 11.13 7.95
N PRO A 110 19.28 11.69 7.63
CA PRO A 110 19.62 12.06 6.26
C PRO A 110 19.78 10.82 5.36
N GLY A 111 19.15 10.85 4.17
CA GLY A 111 19.33 9.84 3.12
C GLY A 111 18.46 8.56 3.25
N ALA A 112 17.55 8.48 4.23
CA ALA A 112 16.73 7.29 4.43
C ALA A 112 15.49 7.29 3.51
N THR A 113 15.57 6.62 2.36
CA THR A 113 14.38 6.18 1.64
C THR A 113 13.60 5.21 2.52
N THR A 114 12.32 5.47 2.72
CA THR A 114 11.52 4.72 3.70
C THR A 114 11.17 3.31 3.19
N LEU A 115 10.92 3.21 1.88
CA LEU A 115 10.72 1.95 1.18
C LEU A 115 11.24 2.10 -0.25
N ALA A 116 12.15 1.23 -0.69
CA ALA A 116 12.69 1.25 -2.05
C ALA A 116 12.47 -0.11 -2.73
N LEU A 117 11.91 -0.12 -3.93
CA LEU A 117 11.71 -1.30 -4.76
C LEU A 117 12.49 -1.11 -6.06
N THR A 118 13.38 -2.04 -6.40
CA THR A 118 14.11 -2.04 -7.67
C THR A 118 13.74 -3.30 -8.44
N VAL A 119 13.43 -3.14 -9.73
CA VAL A 119 13.09 -4.22 -10.66
C VAL A 119 14.10 -4.21 -11.79
N ASP A 120 14.78 -5.34 -11.97
CA ASP A 120 15.73 -5.54 -13.06
C ASP A 120 14.99 -5.88 -14.35
N LEU A 121 15.39 -5.23 -15.44
CA LEU A 121 14.82 -5.42 -16.77
C LEU A 121 15.71 -6.35 -17.58
N PRO A 122 15.23 -7.55 -17.97
CA PRO A 122 16.06 -8.55 -18.61
C PRO A 122 16.56 -8.07 -19.98
N PRO A 123 17.81 -8.42 -20.35
CA PRO A 123 18.33 -8.16 -21.69
C PRO A 123 17.59 -8.99 -22.73
N THR A 124 17.76 -8.60 -23.99
CA THR A 124 17.06 -9.22 -25.12
C THR A 124 17.81 -10.46 -25.58
N SER A 125 17.25 -11.62 -25.30
CA SER A 125 17.68 -12.94 -25.74
C SER A 125 16.49 -13.70 -26.32
N SER A 126 16.73 -14.86 -26.94
CA SER A 126 15.67 -15.67 -27.55
C SER A 126 14.62 -16.18 -26.55
N GLU A 127 14.89 -16.14 -25.24
CA GLU A 127 13.97 -16.49 -24.15
C GLU A 127 13.60 -15.28 -23.27
N ALA A 128 13.91 -14.05 -23.72
CA ALA A 128 13.76 -12.88 -22.88
C ALA A 128 12.29 -12.60 -22.54
N GLN A 129 12.05 -12.41 -21.25
CA GLN A 129 10.76 -11.99 -20.74
C GLN A 129 10.49 -10.54 -21.18
N ASN A 130 9.27 -10.30 -21.64
CA ASN A 130 8.77 -8.97 -22.01
C ASN A 130 7.97 -8.32 -20.88
N SER A 131 8.02 -8.90 -19.69
CA SER A 131 7.37 -8.41 -18.48
C SER A 131 8.35 -8.48 -17.33
N ALA A 132 8.27 -7.50 -16.43
CA ALA A 132 9.05 -7.48 -15.21
C ALA A 132 8.14 -7.02 -14.06
N PHE A 133 8.26 -7.67 -12.92
CA PHE A 133 7.40 -7.43 -11.76
C PHE A 133 8.23 -7.34 -10.49
N GLY A 134 7.83 -6.44 -9.60
CA GLY A 134 8.39 -6.33 -8.28
C GLY A 134 7.35 -5.94 -7.25
N PHE A 135 7.54 -6.43 -6.04
CA PHE A 135 6.72 -6.08 -4.89
C PHE A 135 7.63 -5.87 -3.67
N ARG A 136 7.37 -4.83 -2.90
CA ARG A 136 8.03 -4.63 -1.61
C ARG A 136 7.11 -3.99 -0.59
N SER A 137 7.28 -4.35 0.67
CA SER A 137 6.49 -3.80 1.76
C SER A 137 7.31 -3.58 3.04
N CYS A 138 6.78 -2.75 3.92
CA CYS A 138 7.31 -2.51 5.26
C CYS A 138 6.22 -2.03 6.22
N LEU A 139 6.49 -2.09 7.52
CA LEU A 139 5.68 -1.45 8.55
C LEU A 139 6.24 -0.06 8.86
N LEU A 140 5.40 0.96 8.76
CA LEU A 140 5.78 2.35 8.96
C LEU A 140 4.93 3.00 10.04
N HIS A 141 5.58 3.70 10.96
CA HIS A 141 4.89 4.58 11.88
C HIS A 141 4.67 5.95 11.21
N LEU A 142 3.42 6.24 10.86
CA LEU A 142 3.01 7.46 10.17
C LEU A 142 2.27 8.37 11.15
N GLY A 143 2.65 9.64 11.19
CA GLY A 143 1.94 10.67 11.97
C GLY A 143 0.67 11.15 11.26
N ALA A 144 -0.21 11.81 12.01
CA ALA A 144 -1.28 12.58 11.40
C ALA A 144 -0.67 13.80 10.67
N GLY A 145 -1.15 14.08 9.46
CA GLY A 145 -0.59 15.06 8.53
C GLY A 145 0.66 14.59 7.76
N GLN A 146 1.13 13.36 7.97
CA GLN A 146 2.31 12.86 7.24
C GLN A 146 1.97 12.68 5.76
N ARG A 147 2.87 13.12 4.88
CA ARG A 147 2.72 13.05 3.42
C ARG A 147 3.63 11.97 2.85
N LEU A 148 3.11 11.19 1.92
CA LEU A 148 3.78 10.07 1.26
C LEU A 148 3.87 10.37 -0.23
N GLY A 149 5.09 10.53 -0.74
CA GLY A 149 5.37 10.69 -2.17
C GLY A 149 6.20 9.50 -2.68
N VAL A 150 5.94 9.07 -3.91
CA VAL A 150 6.69 7.98 -4.56
C VAL A 150 7.39 8.51 -5.78
N HIS A 151 8.69 8.30 -5.86
CA HIS A 151 9.54 8.71 -6.97
C HIS A 151 9.94 7.50 -7.80
N LEU A 152 9.83 7.63 -9.13
CA LEU A 152 10.37 6.71 -10.10
C LEU A 152 11.79 7.15 -10.47
N HIS A 153 12.69 6.17 -10.56
CA HIS A 153 14.05 6.33 -11.06
C HIS A 153 14.33 5.24 -12.09
N THR A 154 14.91 5.60 -13.22
CA THR A 154 15.09 4.69 -14.35
C THR A 154 16.34 5.02 -15.15
N ASP A 155 17.08 3.99 -15.57
CA ASP A 155 18.26 4.18 -16.40
C ASP A 155 17.88 4.68 -17.80
N ALA A 156 18.63 5.65 -18.35
CA ALA A 156 18.32 6.29 -19.64
C ALA A 156 18.15 5.30 -20.81
N SER A 157 18.83 4.14 -20.77
CA SER A 157 18.71 3.08 -21.78
C SER A 157 17.35 2.36 -21.79
N THR A 158 16.51 2.58 -20.77
CA THR A 158 15.25 1.85 -20.56
C THR A 158 14.01 2.67 -20.91
N HIS A 159 14.12 4.01 -21.00
CA HIS A 159 12.98 4.95 -21.07
C HIS A 159 12.07 4.76 -22.29
N HIS A 160 12.61 4.31 -23.41
CA HIS A 160 11.86 4.19 -24.68
C HIS A 160 11.36 2.79 -24.98
N ALA A 161 11.92 1.76 -24.35
CA ALA A 161 11.67 0.36 -24.68
C ALA A 161 10.77 -0.35 -23.66
N TRP A 162 10.59 0.23 -22.48
CA TRP A 162 9.77 -0.28 -21.40
C TRP A 162 8.77 0.77 -20.93
N GLN A 163 7.61 0.30 -20.48
CA GLN A 163 6.55 1.13 -19.93
C GLN A 163 5.98 0.48 -18.67
N LEU A 164 5.44 1.32 -17.78
CA LEU A 164 4.61 0.84 -16.67
C LEU A 164 3.35 0.20 -17.25
N THR A 165 3.04 -1.02 -16.81
CA THR A 165 1.77 -1.66 -17.16
C THR A 165 0.63 -0.86 -16.55
N GLN A 166 -0.27 -0.38 -17.41
CA GLN A 166 -1.39 0.46 -16.99
C GLN A 166 -2.27 -0.28 -15.97
N GLY A 167 -2.49 0.32 -14.81
CA GLY A 167 -3.28 -0.28 -13.75
C GLY A 167 -2.53 -1.20 -12.78
N ALA A 168 -1.27 -1.55 -13.07
CA ALA A 168 -0.54 -2.58 -12.31
C ALA A 168 0.55 -2.04 -11.38
N THR A 169 0.89 -0.74 -11.50
CA THR A 169 1.75 -0.05 -10.53
C THR A 169 0.89 0.53 -9.41
N VAL A 170 1.11 0.06 -8.18
CA VAL A 170 0.21 0.28 -7.04
C VAL A 170 0.98 0.73 -5.81
N LEU A 171 0.46 1.76 -5.13
CA LEU A 171 0.82 2.11 -3.75
C LEU A 171 -0.36 1.73 -2.86
N GLY A 172 -0.13 0.89 -1.86
CA GLY A 172 -1.16 0.53 -0.91
C GLY A 172 -0.71 0.69 0.53
N LEU A 173 -1.66 1.03 1.39
CA LEU A 173 -1.45 1.07 2.83
C LEU A 173 -2.69 0.69 3.62
N PHE A 174 -2.47 0.08 4.78
CA PHE A 174 -3.53 -0.12 5.78
C PHE A 174 -3.01 0.00 7.19
N ARG A 175 -3.85 0.56 8.07
CA ARG A 175 -3.51 0.70 9.49
C ARG A 175 -3.61 -0.65 10.20
N VAL A 176 -2.53 -1.02 10.89
CA VAL A 176 -2.42 -2.27 11.66
C VAL A 176 -2.77 -2.05 13.12
N THR A 177 -2.46 -0.86 13.67
CA THR A 177 -2.80 -0.52 15.06
C THR A 177 -4.30 -0.29 15.21
N PRO A 178 -4.97 -0.93 16.18
CA PRO A 178 -6.36 -0.59 16.51
C PRO A 178 -6.43 0.86 17.01
N GLU A 179 -7.58 1.48 16.80
CA GLU A 179 -7.90 2.75 17.43
C GLU A 179 -7.94 2.53 18.95
N VAL A 180 -7.19 3.33 19.72
CA VAL A 180 -7.19 3.22 21.18
C VAL A 180 -8.64 3.51 21.64
N PRO A 181 -9.32 2.58 22.31
CA PRO A 181 -10.66 2.85 22.81
C PRO A 181 -10.58 4.04 23.77
N ALA A 182 -11.45 5.04 23.57
CA ALA A 182 -11.63 6.08 24.57
C ALA A 182 -11.89 5.40 25.92
N GLY A 183 -11.05 5.69 26.92
CA GLY A 183 -11.16 5.08 28.24
C GLY A 183 -12.57 5.24 28.81
N PRO A 184 -13.02 4.31 29.67
CA PRO A 184 -14.37 4.36 30.23
C PRO A 184 -14.63 5.72 30.87
N PRO A 185 -15.86 6.29 30.75
CA PRO A 185 -16.18 7.55 31.40
C PRO A 185 -15.93 7.39 32.90
N ALA A 186 -15.16 8.31 33.47
CA ALA A 186 -14.90 8.33 34.90
C ALA A 186 -16.23 8.30 35.65
N LEU A 187 -16.45 7.24 36.43
CA LEU A 187 -17.57 7.17 37.37
C LEU A 187 -17.47 8.38 38.29
N ARG A 188 -18.40 9.32 38.15
CA ARG A 188 -18.63 10.35 39.17
C ARG A 188 -19.10 9.61 40.41
N SER A 189 -18.24 9.57 41.43
CA SER A 189 -18.64 9.22 42.79
C SER A 189 -19.44 10.39 43.35
N GLU A 190 -20.72 10.17 43.63
CA GLU A 190 -21.50 10.96 44.59
C GLU A 190 -21.38 10.32 45.98
#